data_AF-A0A3P8BFD6-F1
#
_entry.id   AF-A0A3P8BFD6-F1
#
_cell.length_a   1.000
_cell.length_b   1.000
_cell.length_c   1.000
_cell.angle_alpha   90.00
_cell.angle_beta   90.00
_cell.angle_gamma   90.00
#
_symmetry.space_group_name_H-M   'P 1'
#
loop_
_entity.id
_entity.type
_entity.pdbx_description
1 polymer ?
#
loop_
_entity_poly.entity_id
_entity_poly.type
_entity_poly.pdbx_seq_one_letter_code
_entity_poly.pdbx_strand_id
1 'polypeptide(L)'
;MEILPPRAEGYPWVSIYNSEKHGFSLTTLYRKMIEFDEDLSPVLLIVRDTREHVFGAVVSGAIRPSDHYTGTGDSCLLWRFLGEAPHTRELRHFNWTGENQFFVNAAKDSLSIGAGGGHYGLWLDGTLP
;
A
#
# COMPACT_ATOMS: atom_id res chain seq x y z
N MET A 1 0.46 8.69 15.62
CA MET A 1 1.09 7.88 14.56
C MET A 1 0.46 6.49 14.63
N GLU A 2 -0.85 6.40 14.40
CA GLU A 2 -1.69 5.25 14.84
C GLU A 2 -2.00 4.21 13.75
N ILE A 3 -1.44 4.37 12.54
CA ILE A 3 -1.70 3.47 11.41
C ILE A 3 -0.59 2.44 11.17
N LEU A 4 0.55 2.57 11.84
CA LEU A 4 1.66 1.63 11.67
C LEU A 4 1.53 0.50 12.70
N PRO A 5 1.85 -0.75 12.31
CA PRO A 5 1.84 -1.85 13.25
C PRO A 5 2.93 -1.64 14.31
N PRO A 6 2.74 -2.11 15.56
CA PRO A 6 3.71 -1.93 16.66
C PRO A 6 5.13 -2.41 16.31
N ARG A 7 5.26 -3.43 15.45
CA ARG A 7 6.56 -3.93 14.96
C ARG A 7 7.36 -2.94 14.09
N ALA A 8 6.71 -1.89 13.58
CA ALA A 8 7.40 -0.81 12.85
C ALA A 8 8.00 0.24 13.80
N GLU A 9 7.59 0.25 15.07
CA GLU A 9 8.05 1.23 16.05
C GLU A 9 9.55 1.05 16.34
N GLY A 10 10.30 2.15 16.33
CA GLY A 10 11.74 2.14 16.57
C GLY A 10 12.61 1.82 15.34
N TYR A 11 12.02 1.41 14.21
CA TYR A 11 12.76 1.18 12.96
C TYR A 11 12.83 2.44 12.09
N PRO A 12 13.96 2.67 11.38
CA PRO A 12 14.09 3.81 10.48
C PRO A 12 13.20 3.64 9.25
N TRP A 13 12.73 4.77 8.72
CA TRP A 13 11.98 4.78 7.47
C TRP A 13 12.93 4.68 6.28
N VAL A 14 12.66 3.72 5.40
CA VAL A 14 13.44 3.51 4.17
C VAL A 14 12.53 3.73 2.96
N SER A 15 12.95 4.62 2.06
CA SER A 15 12.25 4.85 0.79
C SER A 15 12.62 3.78 -0.23
N ILE A 16 11.79 2.75 -0.38
CA ILE A 16 12.01 1.63 -1.32
C ILE A 16 11.77 2.07 -2.78
N TYR A 17 10.69 2.79 -3.03
CA TYR A 17 10.29 3.24 -4.36
C TYR A 17 9.65 4.64 -4.29
N ASN A 18 9.83 5.40 -5.37
CA ASN A 18 9.32 6.76 -5.55
C ASN A 18 9.18 6.98 -7.05
N SER A 19 7.98 7.31 -7.53
CA SER A 19 7.69 7.42 -8.97
C SER A 19 8.44 8.57 -9.64
N GLU A 20 8.67 9.69 -8.96
CA GLU A 20 9.45 10.82 -9.49
C GLU A 20 10.91 10.44 -9.75
N LYS A 21 11.49 9.57 -8.90
CA LYS A 21 12.89 9.12 -9.02
C LYS A 21 13.07 7.89 -9.88
N HIS A 22 12.10 6.98 -9.86
CA HIS A 22 12.23 5.64 -10.45
C HIS A 22 11.32 5.41 -11.66
N GLY A 23 10.52 6.40 -12.05
CA GLY A 23 9.53 6.34 -13.12
C GLY A 23 8.23 5.65 -12.69
N PHE A 24 7.15 5.88 -13.43
CA PHE A 24 5.81 5.34 -13.15
C PHE A 24 5.65 3.93 -13.76
N SER A 25 5.97 2.89 -12.98
CA SER A 25 5.85 1.50 -13.43
C SER A 25 5.76 0.54 -12.24
N LEU A 26 4.70 -0.29 -12.20
CA LEU A 26 4.58 -1.36 -11.21
C LEU A 26 5.72 -2.37 -11.30
N THR A 27 6.23 -2.64 -12.52
CA THR A 27 7.39 -3.54 -12.70
C THR A 27 8.63 -3.02 -11.98
N THR A 28 8.88 -1.71 -12.01
CA THR A 28 9.99 -1.11 -11.27
C THR A 28 9.75 -1.13 -9.76
N LEU A 29 8.52 -0.91 -9.31
CA LEU A 29 8.15 -1.07 -7.90
C LEU A 29 8.43 -2.49 -7.42
N TYR A 30 7.96 -3.52 -8.15
CA TYR A 30 8.18 -4.92 -7.78
C TYR A 30 9.65 -5.30 -7.74
N ARG A 31 10.44 -4.85 -8.72
CA ARG A 31 11.90 -5.08 -8.73
C ARG A 31 12.55 -4.48 -7.47
N LYS A 32 12.17 -3.27 -7.09
CA LYS A 32 12.68 -2.62 -5.86
C LYS A 32 12.26 -3.34 -4.58
N MET A 33 11.05 -3.90 -4.53
CA MET A 33 10.57 -4.71 -3.41
C MET A 33 11.29 -6.06 -3.30
N ILE A 34 11.74 -6.63 -4.42
CA ILE A 34 12.59 -7.83 -4.43
C ILE A 34 14.00 -7.48 -3.96
N GLU A 35 14.59 -6.39 -4.46
CA GLU A 35 15.92 -5.92 -4.04
C GLU A 35 16.01 -5.57 -2.55
N PHE A 36 14.90 -5.15 -1.93
CA PHE A 36 14.85 -4.82 -0.50
C PHE A 36 14.95 -6.05 0.41
N ASP A 37 14.56 -7.23 -0.07
CA ASP A 37 14.74 -8.55 0.60
C ASP A 37 14.31 -8.66 2.08
N GLU A 38 13.28 -7.91 2.49
CA GLU A 38 12.77 -7.88 3.88
C GLU A 38 11.28 -8.26 3.92
N ASP A 39 11.01 -9.57 3.96
CA ASP A 39 9.65 -10.13 3.80
C ASP A 39 8.68 -9.73 4.91
N LEU A 40 9.20 -9.57 6.13
CA LEU A 40 8.42 -9.23 7.32
C LEU A 40 8.49 -7.74 7.64
N SER A 41 8.96 -6.88 6.75
CA SER A 41 8.95 -5.44 6.98
C SER A 41 7.62 -4.84 6.48
N PRO A 42 6.87 -4.11 7.33
CA PRO A 42 5.62 -3.50 6.90
C PRO A 42 5.90 -2.39 5.88
N VAL A 43 5.14 -2.36 4.80
CA VAL A 43 5.32 -1.38 3.73
C VAL A 43 4.19 -0.37 3.79
N LEU A 44 4.55 0.91 3.86
CA LEU A 44 3.62 2.02 3.68
C LEU A 44 3.62 2.46 2.21
N LEU A 45 2.50 2.23 1.54
CA LEU A 45 2.23 2.76 0.21
C LEU A 45 1.54 4.12 0.35
N ILE A 46 2.12 5.15 -0.27
CA ILE A 46 1.57 6.51 -0.33
C ILE A 46 1.33 6.86 -1.80
N VAL A 47 0.08 7.21 -2.12
CA VAL A 47 -0.34 7.67 -3.45
C VAL A 47 -0.90 9.08 -3.32
N ARG A 48 -0.49 9.95 -4.22
CA ARG A 48 -1.10 11.26 -4.43
C ARG A 48 -1.65 11.29 -5.84
N ASP A 49 -2.94 11.52 -5.99
CA ASP A 49 -3.56 11.64 -7.30
C ASP A 49 -3.38 13.04 -7.90
N THR A 50 -3.80 13.22 -9.15
CA THR A 50 -3.75 14.49 -9.89
C THR A 50 -4.69 15.58 -9.34
N ARG A 51 -5.54 15.22 -8.37
CA ARG A 51 -6.48 16.12 -7.69
C ARG A 51 -6.07 16.37 -6.24
N GLU A 52 -4.81 16.13 -5.89
CA GLU A 52 -4.25 16.41 -4.56
C GLU A 52 -4.78 15.54 -3.42
N HIS A 53 -5.53 14.47 -3.74
CA HIS A 53 -5.93 13.49 -2.73
C HIS A 53 -4.75 12.61 -2.38
N VAL A 54 -4.53 12.39 -1.09
CA VAL A 54 -3.47 11.52 -0.57
C VAL A 54 -4.10 10.34 0.14
N PHE A 55 -3.77 9.14 -0.32
CA PHE A 55 -4.31 7.89 0.17
C PHE A 55 -3.31 6.75 -0.03
N GLY A 56 -3.60 5.58 0.50
CA GLY A 56 -2.75 4.43 0.31
C GLY A 56 -3.10 3.29 1.22
N ALA A 57 -2.08 2.48 1.51
CA ALA A 57 -2.22 1.29 2.33
C ALA A 57 -0.99 1.10 3.22
N VAL A 58 -1.19 0.45 4.35
CA VAL A 58 -0.12 -0.26 5.04
C VAL A 58 -0.33 -1.74 4.72
N VAL A 59 0.73 -2.43 4.32
CA VAL A 59 0.70 -3.87 4.05
C VAL A 59 1.73 -4.58 4.91
N SER A 60 1.48 -5.85 5.19
CA SER A 60 2.24 -6.58 6.20
C SER A 60 3.66 -6.97 5.77
N GLY A 61 3.98 -6.89 4.47
CA GLY A 61 5.25 -7.33 3.90
C GLY A 61 5.53 -6.74 2.53
N ALA A 62 6.63 -7.16 1.91
CA ALA A 62 7.04 -6.71 0.59
C ALA A 62 5.98 -7.02 -0.50
N ILE A 63 5.70 -6.04 -1.35
CA ILE A 63 4.73 -6.18 -2.45
C ILE A 63 5.42 -6.85 -3.63
N ARG A 64 5.19 -8.15 -3.82
CA ARG A 64 5.79 -8.96 -4.89
C ARG A 64 4.73 -9.71 -5.67
N PRO A 65 4.91 -9.90 -6.99
CA PRO A 65 4.00 -10.70 -7.79
C PRO A 65 3.79 -12.10 -7.21
N SER A 66 2.55 -12.53 -7.08
CA SER A 66 2.18 -13.85 -6.55
C SER A 66 0.86 -14.32 -7.14
N ASP A 67 0.70 -15.65 -7.29
CA ASP A 67 -0.56 -16.28 -7.71
C ASP A 67 -1.62 -16.29 -6.59
N HIS A 68 -1.25 -15.85 -5.38
CA HIS A 68 -2.11 -15.87 -4.21
C HIS A 68 -2.16 -14.50 -3.55
N TYR A 69 -3.25 -14.25 -2.82
CA TYR A 69 -3.32 -13.10 -1.93
C TYR A 69 -2.31 -13.26 -0.80
N THR A 70 -1.55 -12.20 -0.52
CA THR A 70 -0.56 -12.16 0.55
C THR A 70 -0.96 -11.16 1.63
N GLY A 71 -0.42 -11.38 2.83
CA GLY A 71 -0.48 -10.45 3.94
C GLY A 71 -1.34 -10.90 5.12
N THR A 72 -1.38 -10.07 6.17
CA THR A 72 -2.07 -10.35 7.43
C THR A 72 -3.00 -9.21 7.84
N GLY A 73 -4.14 -9.55 8.46
CA GLY A 73 -5.17 -8.55 8.81
C GLY A 73 -4.82 -7.62 9.95
N ASP A 74 -3.85 -7.96 10.79
CA ASP A 74 -3.34 -7.13 11.89
C ASP A 74 -2.42 -5.98 11.42
N SER A 75 -1.91 -6.09 10.19
CA SER A 75 -0.94 -5.16 9.61
C SER A 75 -1.38 -4.58 8.26
N CYS A 76 -2.48 -5.07 7.69
CA CYS A 76 -3.03 -4.58 6.43
C CYS A 76 -4.21 -3.65 6.69
N LEU A 77 -4.06 -2.37 6.30
CA LEU A 77 -5.14 -1.39 6.34
C LEU A 77 -5.08 -0.45 5.15
N LEU A 78 -6.23 0.12 4.80
CA LEU A 78 -6.32 1.21 3.83
C LEU A 78 -6.46 2.52 4.59
N TRP A 79 -5.96 3.60 4.01
CA TRP A 79 -6.08 4.92 4.62
C TRP A 79 -6.18 6.01 3.56
N ARG A 80 -6.76 7.15 3.97
CA ARG A 80 -6.84 8.36 3.16
C ARG A 80 -6.90 9.59 4.03
N PHE A 81 -6.39 10.70 3.51
CA PHE A 81 -6.71 12.01 4.05
C PHE A 81 -8.02 12.52 3.43
N LEU A 82 -8.84 13.16 4.26
CA LEU A 82 -10.00 13.94 3.82
C LEU A 82 -9.69 15.43 3.87
N GLY A 83 -10.29 16.19 2.95
CA GLY A 83 -10.12 17.64 2.84
C GLY A 83 -8.98 18.07 1.91
N GLU A 84 -8.96 19.36 1.59
CA GLU A 84 -7.99 19.99 0.70
C GLU A 84 -6.95 20.78 1.51
N ALA A 85 -5.69 20.77 1.08
CA ALA A 85 -4.68 21.67 1.64
C ALA A 85 -5.10 23.14 1.38
N PRO A 86 -4.99 24.08 2.35
CA PRO A 86 -4.27 24.02 3.63
C PRO A 86 -5.16 23.65 4.83
N HIS A 87 -6.42 23.25 4.63
CA HIS A 87 -7.33 22.90 5.72
C HIS A 87 -6.98 21.53 6.31
N THR A 88 -7.40 21.30 7.56
CA THR A 88 -7.10 20.10 8.35
C THR A 88 -7.36 18.82 7.55
N ARG A 89 -6.27 18.11 7.22
CA ARG A 89 -6.32 16.77 6.67
C ARG A 89 -6.71 15.79 7.78
N GLU A 90 -7.98 15.38 7.81
CA GLU A 90 -8.44 14.30 8.69
C GLU A 90 -7.94 12.97 8.13
N LEU A 91 -7.19 12.19 8.93
CA LEU A 91 -6.77 10.85 8.55
C LEU A 91 -7.90 9.87 8.83
N ARG A 92 -8.41 9.21 7.79
CA ARG A 92 -9.29 8.05 7.92
C ARG A 92 -8.53 6.77 7.57
N HIS A 93 -8.72 5.75 8.39
CA HIS A 93 -8.19 4.42 8.15
C HIS A 93 -9.31 3.37 8.19
N PHE A 94 -9.11 2.29 7.46
CA PHE A 94 -10.03 1.18 7.29
C PHE A 94 -9.26 -0.10 7.60
N ASN A 95 -9.47 -0.62 8.80
CA ASN A 95 -8.85 -1.85 9.26
C ASN A 95 -9.58 -3.06 8.67
N TRP A 96 -8.91 -4.20 8.71
CA TRP A 96 -9.51 -5.46 8.34
C TRP A 96 -10.79 -5.74 9.15
N THR A 97 -11.86 -6.12 8.45
CA THR A 97 -13.18 -6.40 9.04
C THR A 97 -13.31 -7.81 9.63
N GLY A 98 -12.35 -8.70 9.36
CA GLY A 98 -12.46 -10.12 9.72
C GLY A 98 -13.14 -11.00 8.66
N GLU A 99 -13.70 -10.41 7.60
CA GLU A 99 -14.58 -11.13 6.66
C GLU A 99 -13.83 -12.06 5.69
N ASN A 100 -12.64 -11.68 5.21
CA ASN A 100 -11.85 -12.47 4.27
C ASN A 100 -10.35 -12.17 4.39
N GLN A 101 -9.49 -12.98 3.77
CA GLN A 101 -8.03 -12.82 3.82
C GLN A 101 -7.43 -12.29 2.50
N PHE A 102 -8.22 -11.54 1.72
CA PHE A 102 -7.80 -11.02 0.41
C PHE A 102 -7.13 -9.66 0.55
N PHE A 103 -5.98 -9.62 1.23
CA PHE A 103 -5.29 -8.38 1.59
C PHE A 103 -4.54 -7.74 0.43
N VAL A 104 -3.56 -8.41 -0.16
CA VAL A 104 -2.73 -7.88 -1.25
C VAL A 104 -2.70 -8.88 -2.39
N ASN A 105 -3.05 -8.46 -3.59
CA ASN A 105 -2.81 -9.22 -4.80
C ASN A 105 -2.01 -8.35 -5.77
N ALA A 106 -0.76 -8.76 -5.98
CA ALA A 106 0.16 -8.17 -6.93
C ALA A 106 0.25 -9.10 -8.14
N ALA A 107 -0.31 -8.65 -9.26
CA ALA A 107 -0.15 -9.26 -10.57
C ALA A 107 0.90 -8.51 -11.38
N LYS A 108 1.29 -9.06 -12.53
CA LYS A 108 2.33 -8.48 -13.40
C LYS A 108 2.03 -7.03 -13.80
N ASP A 109 0.77 -6.72 -14.03
CA ASP A 109 0.26 -5.46 -14.59
C ASP A 109 -0.76 -4.76 -13.68
N SER A 110 -0.98 -5.26 -12.46
CA SER A 110 -1.89 -4.61 -11.52
C SER A 110 -1.53 -4.91 -10.07
N LEU A 111 -1.89 -4.00 -9.18
CA LEU A 111 -1.78 -4.16 -7.74
C LEU A 111 -3.13 -3.84 -7.12
N SER A 112 -3.67 -4.77 -6.34
CA SER A 112 -4.91 -4.57 -5.59
C SER A 112 -4.71 -4.82 -4.10
N ILE A 113 -5.37 -4.00 -3.28
CA ILE A 113 -5.33 -4.09 -1.82
C ILE A 113 -6.75 -4.04 -1.26
N GLY A 114 -7.09 -5.02 -0.41
CA GLY A 114 -8.38 -5.18 0.24
C GLY A 114 -9.47 -5.56 -0.76
N ALA A 115 -9.52 -6.83 -1.17
CA ALA A 115 -10.56 -7.33 -2.06
C ALA A 115 -11.74 -7.94 -1.31
N GLY A 116 -12.95 -7.78 -1.84
CA GLY A 116 -14.16 -8.37 -1.27
C GLY A 116 -15.41 -8.02 -2.08
N GLY A 117 -16.35 -8.96 -2.18
CA GLY A 117 -17.64 -8.71 -2.84
C GLY A 117 -17.56 -8.25 -4.31
N GLY A 118 -16.46 -8.56 -5.01
CA GLY A 118 -16.23 -8.11 -6.39
C GLY A 118 -15.57 -6.72 -6.54
N HIS A 119 -15.19 -6.09 -5.43
CA HIS A 119 -14.53 -4.77 -5.41
C HIS A 119 -13.15 -4.84 -4.74
N TYR A 120 -12.34 -3.81 -5.01
CA TYR A 120 -11.04 -3.58 -4.38
C TYR A 120 -11.08 -2.26 -3.62
N GLY A 121 -10.48 -2.21 -2.43
CA GLY A 121 -10.36 -0.98 -1.67
C GLY A 121 -9.31 -0.02 -2.27
N LEU A 122 -8.24 -0.56 -2.84
CA LEU A 122 -7.29 0.16 -3.69
C LEU A 122 -6.90 -0.73 -4.88
N TRP A 123 -6.85 -0.14 -6.07
CA TRP A 123 -6.37 -0.79 -7.28
C TRP A 123 -5.50 0.17 -8.08
N LEU A 124 -4.35 -0.32 -8.55
CA LEU A 124 -3.40 0.41 -9.38
C LEU A 124 -3.11 -0.38 -10.65
N ASP A 125 -3.07 0.32 -11.78
CA ASP A 125 -2.65 -0.22 -13.07
C ASP A 125 -1.11 -0.23 -13.22
N GLY A 126 -0.61 -1.06 -14.12
CA GLY A 126 0.80 -1.26 -14.44
C GLY A 126 1.55 0.00 -14.84
N THR A 127 0.84 1.00 -15.37
CA THR A 127 1.43 2.25 -15.89
C THR A 127 1.47 3.38 -14.86
N LEU A 128 0.79 3.25 -13.71
CA LEU A 128 0.73 4.25 -12.63
C LEU A 128 0.59 5.74 -13.09
N PRO A 129 -0.25 6.11 -14.07
CA PRO A 129 -0.31 7.48 -14.58
C PRO A 129 -0.98 8.46 -13.61
#